data_AF-A0A956HA90-F1
#
_entry.id   AF-A0A956HA90-F1
#
_cell.length_a   1.000
_cell.length_b   1.000
_cell.length_c   1.000
_cell.angle_alpha   90.00
_cell.angle_beta   90.00
_cell.angle_gamma   90.00
#
_symmetry.space_group_name_H-M   'P 1'
#
loop_
_entity.id
_entity.type
_entity.pdbx_description
1 polymer ?
#
loop_
_entity_poly.entity_id
_entity_poly.type
_entity_poly.pdbx_seq_one_letter_code
_entity_poly.pdbx_strand_id
1 'polypeptide(L)'
;MSAAVDPRRVQHALVCMLFDPKLAARICGTSELAADDPPLSADERTLLRAVDPRALATDHMRRARALQVILEEYPVSAAVVGVDWVDGFFASAVFRRCVSGRGAMAPAFAAYLGNRAKGVGIIEAALA
;
A
#
# COMPACT_ATOMS: atom_id res chain seq x y z
N MET A 1 24.55 -13.73 -11.92
CA MET A 1 23.62 -14.78 -11.47
C MET A 1 22.29 -14.10 -11.20
N SER A 2 21.24 -14.38 -11.98
CA SER A 2 19.89 -13.88 -11.66
C SER A 2 19.47 -14.48 -10.32
N ALA A 3 19.04 -13.66 -9.37
CA ALA A 3 18.51 -14.18 -8.11
C ALA A 3 17.23 -14.97 -8.43
N ALA A 4 17.06 -16.15 -7.84
CA ALA A 4 15.86 -16.95 -8.03
C ALA A 4 14.62 -16.10 -7.68
N VAL A 5 13.57 -16.21 -8.50
CA VAL A 5 12.28 -15.55 -8.27
C VAL A 5 11.76 -15.90 -6.87
N ASP A 6 11.42 -14.89 -6.08
CA ASP A 6 10.75 -15.05 -4.79
C ASP A 6 9.22 -14.89 -4.97
N PRO A 7 8.43 -15.97 -4.89
CA PRO A 7 6.99 -15.90 -5.08
C PRO A 7 6.28 -14.96 -4.09
N ARG A 8 6.81 -14.81 -2.86
CA ARG A 8 6.22 -13.92 -1.86
C ARG A 8 6.42 -12.47 -2.25
N ARG A 9 7.59 -12.12 -2.79
CA ARG A 9 7.86 -10.76 -3.26
C ARG A 9 6.94 -10.39 -4.42
N VAL A 10 6.75 -11.31 -5.37
CA VAL A 10 5.79 -11.15 -6.48
C VAL A 10 4.37 -10.94 -5.93
N GLN A 11 3.91 -11.79 -5.00
CA GLN A 11 2.59 -11.67 -4.39
C GLN A 11 2.40 -10.33 -3.66
N HIS A 12 3.37 -9.93 -2.83
CA HIS A 12 3.30 -8.66 -2.09
C HIS A 12 3.26 -7.45 -3.03
N ALA A 13 4.09 -7.45 -4.07
CA ALA A 13 4.09 -6.40 -5.08
C ALA A 13 2.76 -6.36 -5.84
N LEU A 14 2.21 -7.51 -6.22
CA LEU A 14 0.90 -7.59 -6.86
C LEU A 14 -0.20 -7.00 -5.98
N VAL A 15 -0.22 -7.33 -4.68
CA VAL A 15 -1.16 -6.71 -3.72
C VAL A 15 -0.99 -5.20 -3.70
N CYS A 16 0.24 -4.68 -3.64
CA CYS A 16 0.47 -3.24 -3.66
C CYS A 16 -0.03 -2.58 -4.96
N MET A 17 0.12 -3.25 -6.11
CA MET A 17 -0.41 -2.76 -7.40
C MET A 17 -1.93 -2.66 -7.42
N LEU A 18 -2.65 -3.54 -6.70
CA LEU A 18 -4.12 -3.48 -6.59
C LEU A 18 -4.61 -2.26 -5.78
N PHE A 19 -3.74 -1.66 -4.97
CA PHE A 19 -4.04 -0.48 -4.18
C PHE A 19 -3.46 0.79 -4.78
N ASP A 20 -2.30 0.76 -5.44
CA ASP A 20 -1.61 1.91 -5.99
C ASP A 20 -1.48 1.81 -7.52
N PRO A 21 -2.41 2.43 -8.29
CA PRO A 21 -2.36 2.45 -9.75
C PRO A 21 -1.08 3.10 -10.31
N LYS A 22 -0.45 4.03 -9.57
CA LYS A 22 0.81 4.65 -10.01
C LYS A 22 1.96 3.66 -9.89
N LEU A 23 1.99 2.86 -8.83
CA LEU A 23 2.95 1.74 -8.70
C LEU A 23 2.73 0.70 -9.81
N ALA A 24 1.47 0.33 -10.08
CA ALA A 24 1.15 -0.57 -11.18
C ALA A 24 1.69 -0.05 -12.51
N ALA A 25 1.44 1.22 -12.84
CA ALA A 25 1.97 1.84 -14.05
C ALA A 25 3.51 1.81 -14.13
N ARG A 26 4.22 2.06 -13.02
CA ARG A 26 5.69 1.97 -12.99
C ARG A 26 6.20 0.55 -13.20
N ILE A 27 5.61 -0.44 -12.52
CA ILE A 27 6.02 -1.85 -12.64
C ILE A 27 5.75 -2.36 -14.06
N CYS A 28 4.54 -2.12 -14.58
CA CYS A 28 4.11 -2.52 -15.91
C CYS A 28 4.84 -1.77 -17.04
N GLY A 29 5.23 -0.52 -16.81
CA GLY A 29 5.94 0.31 -17.78
C GLY A 29 7.46 0.07 -17.85
N THR A 30 8.14 0.98 -18.54
CA THR A 30 9.60 1.00 -18.69
C THR A 30 10.31 1.90 -17.67
N SER A 31 9.56 2.67 -16.87
CA SER A 31 10.12 3.57 -15.86
C SER A 31 10.99 2.83 -14.84
N GLU A 32 12.02 3.51 -14.33
CA GLU A 32 12.76 3.00 -13.17
C GLU A 32 11.85 2.94 -11.95
N LEU A 33 12.11 1.95 -11.10
CA LEU A 33 11.44 1.85 -9.80
C LEU A 33 12.01 2.93 -8.88
N ALA A 34 11.13 3.59 -8.13
CA ALA A 34 11.56 4.55 -7.12
C ALA A 34 12.26 3.85 -5.95
N ALA A 35 13.01 4.61 -5.15
CA ALA A 35 13.74 4.06 -3.99
C ALA A 35 12.82 3.32 -2.99
N ASP A 36 11.56 3.74 -2.88
CA ASP A 36 10.56 3.14 -1.99
C ASP A 36 9.72 2.03 -2.64
N ASP A 37 9.93 1.74 -3.93
CA ASP A 37 9.23 0.66 -4.63
C ASP A 37 9.80 -0.71 -4.21
N PRO A 38 9.01 -1.80 -4.34
CA PRO A 38 9.48 -3.13 -3.97
C PRO A 38 10.77 -3.52 -4.74
N PRO A 39 11.77 -4.11 -4.07
CA PRO A 39 13.07 -4.45 -4.69
C PRO A 39 12.94 -5.72 -5.55
N LEU A 40 12.27 -5.58 -6.70
CA LEU A 40 11.97 -6.66 -7.63
C LEU A 40 13.17 -6.96 -8.53
N SER A 41 13.46 -8.24 -8.75
CA SER A 41 14.37 -8.68 -9.80
C SER A 41 13.77 -8.42 -11.19
N ALA A 42 14.61 -8.50 -12.23
CA ALA A 42 14.14 -8.39 -13.61
C ALA A 42 13.12 -9.48 -13.97
N ASP A 43 13.31 -10.70 -13.46
CA ASP A 43 12.42 -11.85 -13.71
C ASP A 43 11.08 -11.67 -12.98
N GLU A 44 11.11 -11.23 -11.72
CA GLU A 44 9.90 -10.91 -10.94
C GLU A 44 9.09 -9.78 -11.58
N ARG A 45 9.78 -8.74 -12.07
CA ARG A 45 9.12 -7.65 -12.79
C ARG A 45 8.50 -8.16 -14.09
N THR A 46 9.19 -9.02 -14.83
CA THR A 46 8.66 -9.62 -16.07
C THR A 46 7.37 -10.40 -15.81
N LEU A 47 7.30 -11.16 -14.72
CA LEU A 47 6.06 -11.84 -14.30
C LEU A 47 4.93 -10.85 -14.01
N LEU A 48 5.20 -9.79 -13.27
CA LEU A 48 4.20 -8.77 -12.95
C LEU A 48 3.73 -7.98 -14.17
N ARG A 49 4.61 -7.75 -15.16
CA ARG A 49 4.23 -7.11 -16.43
C ARG A 49 3.28 -7.95 -17.28
N ALA A 50 3.30 -9.28 -17.11
CA ALA A 50 2.42 -10.18 -17.84
C ALA A 50 0.96 -10.15 -17.34
N VAL A 51 0.69 -9.48 -16.20
CA VAL A 51 -0.67 -9.30 -15.68
C VAL A 51 -1.43 -8.31 -16.58
N ASP A 52 -2.64 -8.68 -17.03
CA ASP A 52 -3.53 -7.78 -17.75
C ASP A 52 -3.84 -6.55 -16.86
N PRO A 53 -3.55 -5.31 -17.30
CA PRO A 53 -3.85 -4.10 -16.53
C PRO A 53 -5.31 -4.00 -16.09
N ARG A 54 -6.25 -4.56 -16.85
CA ARG A 54 -7.68 -4.58 -16.49
C ARG A 54 -7.94 -5.45 -15.26
N ALA A 55 -7.17 -6.53 -15.08
CA ALA A 55 -7.29 -7.41 -13.93
C ALA A 55 -6.94 -6.69 -12.61
N LEU A 56 -6.09 -5.67 -12.66
CA LEU A 56 -5.75 -4.84 -11.50
C LEU A 56 -6.89 -3.90 -11.08
N ALA A 57 -7.83 -3.62 -11.99
CA ALA A 57 -8.96 -2.72 -11.79
C ALA A 57 -10.32 -3.44 -11.62
N THR A 58 -10.34 -4.78 -11.71
CA THR A 58 -11.58 -5.59 -11.63
C THR A 58 -12.41 -5.25 -10.39
N ASP A 59 -11.75 -5.05 -9.24
CA ASP A 59 -12.40 -4.64 -8.00
C ASP A 59 -12.12 -3.15 -7.73
N HIS A 60 -12.84 -2.28 -8.44
CA HIS A 60 -12.71 -0.82 -8.30
C HIS A 60 -13.04 -0.30 -6.89
N MET A 61 -13.74 -1.08 -6.07
CA MET A 61 -14.13 -0.71 -4.71
C MET A 61 -13.15 -1.19 -3.63
N ARG A 62 -12.10 -1.95 -4.00
CA ARG A 62 -11.11 -2.48 -3.06
C ARG A 62 -10.50 -1.39 -2.17
N ARG A 63 -9.97 -0.34 -2.79
CA ARG A 63 -9.31 0.76 -2.09
C ARG A 63 -10.31 1.56 -1.26
N ALA A 64 -11.50 1.82 -1.80
CA ALA A 64 -12.56 2.53 -1.09
C ALA A 64 -13.02 1.78 0.18
N ARG A 65 -13.19 0.46 0.11
CA ARG A 65 -13.54 -0.34 1.30
C ARG A 65 -12.44 -0.36 2.34
N ALA A 66 -11.18 -0.48 1.92
CA ALA A 66 -10.06 -0.41 2.87
C ALA A 66 -9.93 0.99 3.49
N LEU A 67 -10.15 2.06 2.72
CA LEU A 67 -10.19 3.43 3.22
C LEU A 67 -11.28 3.57 4.28
N GLN A 68 -12.49 3.09 3.99
CA GLN A 68 -13.62 3.13 4.93
C GLN A 68 -13.27 2.49 6.28
N VAL A 69 -12.62 1.32 6.28
CA VAL A 69 -12.16 0.67 7.51
C VAL A 69 -11.22 1.58 8.30
N ILE A 70 -10.24 2.22 7.64
CA ILE A 70 -9.33 3.15 8.34
C ILE A 70 -10.08 4.36 8.90
N LEU A 71 -11.07 4.89 8.18
CA LEU A 71 -11.87 6.02 8.65
C LEU A 71 -12.74 5.66 9.87
N GLU A 72 -13.21 4.42 9.95
CA GLU A 72 -13.99 3.90 11.08
C GLU A 72 -13.12 3.64 12.32
N GLU A 73 -11.89 3.17 12.12
CA GLU A 73 -10.92 2.93 13.22
C GLU A 73 -10.27 4.22 13.73
N TYR A 74 -10.08 5.23 12.86
CA TYR A 74 -9.40 6.50 13.18
C TYR A 74 -10.24 7.74 12.83
N PRO A 75 -11.50 7.85 13.28
CA PRO A 75 -12.42 8.89 12.82
C PRO A 75 -11.95 10.31 13.18
N VAL A 76 -11.37 10.51 14.37
CA VAL A 76 -10.90 11.83 14.81
C VAL A 76 -9.60 12.19 14.10
N SER A 77 -8.65 11.26 13.99
CA SER A 77 -7.43 11.50 13.22
C SER A 77 -7.74 11.79 11.76
N ALA A 78 -8.67 11.06 11.13
CA ALA A 78 -9.12 11.31 9.76
C ALA A 78 -9.75 12.70 9.59
N ALA A 79 -10.56 13.15 10.55
CA ALA A 79 -11.11 14.51 10.55
C ALA A 79 -10.01 15.58 10.63
N VAL A 80 -8.91 15.32 11.34
CA VAL A 80 -7.79 16.27 11.49
C VAL A 80 -6.92 16.33 10.24
N VAL A 81 -6.59 15.20 9.62
CA VAL A 81 -5.65 15.14 8.48
C VAL A 81 -6.34 15.21 7.11
N GLY A 82 -7.65 14.95 7.06
CA GLY A 82 -8.44 14.91 5.84
C GLY A 82 -8.39 13.56 5.12
N VAL A 83 -9.50 13.19 4.47
CA VAL A 83 -9.69 11.88 3.82
C VAL A 83 -8.66 11.64 2.70
N ASP A 84 -8.33 12.65 1.89
CA ASP A 84 -7.34 12.51 0.81
C ASP A 84 -5.95 12.14 1.34
N TRP A 85 -5.59 12.64 2.53
CA TRP A 85 -4.33 12.30 3.17
C TRP A 85 -4.36 10.85 3.69
N VAL A 86 -5.48 10.42 4.28
CA VAL A 86 -5.69 9.03 4.70
C VAL A 86 -5.58 8.09 3.50
N ASP A 87 -6.22 8.41 2.38
CA ASP A 87 -6.14 7.63 1.14
C ASP A 87 -4.68 7.50 0.64
N GLY A 88 -3.87 8.55 0.84
CA GLY A 88 -2.43 8.54 0.56
C GLY A 88 -1.63 7.41 1.23
N PHE A 89 -2.14 6.84 2.34
CA PHE A 89 -1.54 5.70 3.03
C PHE A 89 -1.27 4.52 2.08
N PHE A 90 -2.23 4.19 1.21
CA PHE A 90 -2.15 3.02 0.32
C PHE A 90 -1.07 3.13 -0.76
N ALA A 91 -0.54 4.33 -1.02
CA ALA A 91 0.60 4.55 -1.91
C ALA A 91 1.95 4.66 -1.15
N SER A 92 1.93 4.61 0.18
CA SER A 92 3.10 4.84 1.02
C SER A 92 4.00 3.62 1.16
N ALA A 93 5.27 3.87 1.48
CA ALA A 93 6.21 2.82 1.89
C ALA A 93 5.76 2.09 3.17
N VAL A 94 4.99 2.75 4.05
CA VAL A 94 4.46 2.14 5.28
C VAL A 94 3.46 1.04 4.95
N PHE A 95 2.53 1.30 4.02
CA PHE A 95 1.58 0.29 3.54
C PHE A 95 2.31 -0.87 2.84
N ARG A 96 3.30 -0.58 1.99
CA ARG A 96 4.09 -1.63 1.32
C ARG A 96 4.80 -2.54 2.32
N ARG A 97 5.39 -1.95 3.38
CA ARG A 97 5.99 -2.72 4.49
C ARG A 97 4.96 -3.53 5.26
N CYS A 98 3.76 -2.99 5.49
CA CYS A 98 2.63 -3.72 6.09
C CYS A 98 2.30 -4.98 5.29
N VAL A 99 2.18 -4.86 3.97
CA VAL A 99 1.91 -6.00 3.09
C VAL A 99 3.05 -7.02 3.15
N SER A 100 4.31 -6.58 3.02
CA SER A 100 5.45 -7.51 3.03
C SER A 100 5.69 -8.20 4.38
N GLY A 101 5.38 -7.50 5.48
CA GLY A 101 5.53 -8.00 6.85
C GLY A 101 4.30 -8.74 7.38
N ARG A 102 3.23 -8.89 6.59
CA ARG A 102 1.94 -9.43 7.01
C ARG A 102 1.35 -8.72 8.24
N GLY A 103 1.56 -7.40 8.30
CA GLY A 103 1.04 -6.55 9.37
C GLY A 103 -0.45 -6.28 9.25
N ALA A 104 -1.05 -5.82 10.35
CA ALA A 104 -2.41 -5.28 10.36
C ALA A 104 -2.42 -3.83 9.86
N MET A 105 -3.42 -3.46 9.05
CA MET A 105 -3.47 -2.15 8.39
C MET A 105 -3.66 -1.00 9.39
N ALA A 106 -4.49 -1.17 10.42
CA ALA A 106 -4.76 -0.12 11.40
C ALA A 106 -3.47 0.31 12.16
N PRO A 107 -2.71 -0.60 12.79
CA PRO A 107 -1.42 -0.25 13.40
C PRO A 107 -0.40 0.34 12.40
N ALA A 108 -0.39 -0.15 11.16
CA ALA A 108 0.47 0.42 10.12
C ALA A 108 0.04 1.86 9.75
N PHE A 109 -1.26 2.14 9.72
CA PHE A 109 -1.78 3.48 9.53
C PHE A 109 -1.41 4.40 10.69
N ALA A 110 -1.49 3.93 11.95
CA ALA A 110 -1.01 4.71 13.09
C ALA A 110 0.47 5.11 12.96
N ALA A 111 1.32 4.19 12.47
CA ALA A 111 2.72 4.49 12.18
C ALA A 111 2.90 5.52 11.04
N TYR A 112 2.02 5.49 10.02
CA TYR A 112 1.98 6.48 8.95
C TYR A 112 1.52 7.86 9.44
N LEU A 113 0.51 7.88 10.32
CA LEU A 113 -0.04 9.07 10.96
C LEU A 113 1.02 9.81 11.79
N GLY A 114 1.76 9.07 12.61
CA GLY A 114 2.73 9.64 13.55
C GLY A 114 2.09 10.74 14.39
N ASN A 115 2.73 11.91 14.45
CA ASN A 115 2.24 13.05 15.24
C ASN A 115 1.30 14.00 14.48
N ARG A 116 0.87 13.66 13.25
CA ARG A 116 0.05 14.57 12.42
C ARG A 116 -1.33 14.85 13.01
N ALA A 117 -1.87 13.94 13.81
CA ALA A 117 -3.12 14.13 14.55
C ALA A 117 -2.94 14.78 15.94
N LYS A 118 -1.86 15.55 16.16
CA LYS A 118 -1.61 16.31 17.40
C LYS A 118 -1.71 15.46 18.69
N GLY A 119 -1.35 14.19 18.61
CA GLY A 119 -1.40 13.23 19.73
C GLY A 119 -2.70 12.44 19.88
N VAL A 120 -3.80 12.85 19.24
CA VAL A 120 -5.09 12.12 19.30
C VAL A 120 -4.98 10.73 18.70
N GLY A 121 -4.20 10.61 17.61
CA GLY A 121 -3.97 9.32 16.94
C GLY A 121 -3.32 8.25 17.81
N ILE A 122 -2.68 8.62 18.93
CA ILE A 122 -2.14 7.64 19.90
C ILE A 122 -3.27 6.91 20.61
N ILE A 123 -4.37 7.61 20.92
CA ILE A 123 -5.52 7.04 21.64
C ILE A 123 -6.25 6.06 20.72
N GLU A 124 -6.55 6.48 19.48
CA GLU A 124 -7.21 5.61 18.50
C GLU A 124 -6.33 4.39 18.17
N ALA A 125 -5.01 4.56 18.06
CA ALA A 125 -4.08 3.46 17.83
C ALA A 125 -4.00 2.46 18.99
N ALA A 126 -4.36 2.85 20.21
CA ALA A 126 -4.39 1.95 21.36
C ALA A 126 -5.69 1.12 21.43
N LEU A 127 -6.74 1.52 20.70
CA LEU A 127 -8.05 0.88 20.70
C LEU A 127 -8.26 -0.05 19.49
N ALA A 128 -7.55 0.21 18.39
CA ALA A 128 -7.58 -0.57 17.14
C ALA A 128 -6.68 -1.82 17.20
#